data_AF-A0A6L9UAW8-F1
#
_entry.id   AF-A0A6L9UAW8-F1
#
_cell.length_a   1.000
_cell.length_b   1.000
_cell.length_c   1.000
_cell.angle_alpha   90.00
_cell.angle_beta   90.00
_cell.angle_gamma   90.00
#
_symmetry.space_group_name_H-M   'P 1'
#
loop_
_entity.id
_entity.type
_entity.pdbx_description
1 polymer ?
#
loop_
_entity_poly.entity_id
_entity_poly.type
_entity_poly.pdbx_seq_one_letter_code
_entity_poly.pdbx_strand_id
1 'polypeptide(L)'
;MTMITCVSPVNGEVYAERPALSLDAAREVVARARKAQKDWARRPMEDRVQLVLKGVARLNEMADVVVPELAWQMGRPIKYGGEYRG
;
A
#
# COMPACT_ATOMS: atom_id res chain seq x y z
N MET A 1 20.99 5.69 -7.69
CA MET A 1 19.63 5.20 -7.31
C MET A 1 18.76 6.43 -7.16
N THR A 2 17.62 6.51 -7.84
CA THR A 2 16.72 7.66 -7.71
C THR A 2 15.98 7.57 -6.39
N MET A 3 15.90 8.66 -5.62
CA MET A 3 15.07 8.73 -4.42
C MET A 3 13.68 9.25 -4.81
N ILE A 4 12.64 8.57 -4.37
CA ILE A 4 11.27 9.06 -4.47
C ILE A 4 10.99 9.86 -3.21
N THR A 5 10.82 11.17 -3.35
CA THR A 5 10.54 12.09 -2.25
C THR A 5 9.07 12.47 -2.25
N CYS A 6 8.38 12.18 -1.15
CA CYS A 6 7.02 12.62 -0.88
C CYS A 6 7.08 13.92 -0.08
N VAL A 7 6.62 15.01 -0.69
CA VAL A 7 6.49 16.31 -0.04
C VAL A 7 5.05 16.51 0.40
N SER A 8 4.84 16.81 1.67
CA SER A 8 3.51 17.02 2.24
C SER A 8 2.93 18.35 1.72
N PRO A 9 1.71 18.36 1.16
CA PRO A 9 1.03 19.60 0.79
C PRO A 9 0.52 20.38 2.01
N VAL A 10 0.55 19.81 3.22
CA VAL A 10 0.09 20.48 4.45
C VAL A 10 1.04 21.61 4.85
N ASN A 11 2.35 21.41 4.68
CA ASN A 11 3.38 22.35 5.13
C ASN A 11 4.56 22.51 4.14
N GLY A 12 4.56 21.79 3.01
CA GLY A 12 5.62 21.86 2.00
C GLY A 12 6.92 21.14 2.38
N GLU A 13 6.95 20.42 3.51
CA GLU A 13 8.12 19.70 3.97
C GLU A 13 8.17 18.27 3.42
N VAL A 14 9.37 17.68 3.38
CA VAL A 14 9.55 16.27 3.04
C VAL A 14 8.90 15.41 4.13
N TYR A 15 7.90 14.63 3.74
CA TYR A 15 7.19 13.72 4.62
C TYR A 15 7.83 12.33 4.65
N ALA A 16 8.24 11.82 3.49
CA ALA A 16 8.87 10.51 3.39
C ALA A 16 9.78 10.41 2.16
N GLU A 17 10.83 9.60 2.27
CA GLU A 17 11.71 9.26 1.16
C GLU A 17 11.81 7.75 1.02
N ARG A 18 11.78 7.26 -0.22
CA ARG A 18 11.90 5.83 -0.53
C ARG A 18 12.80 5.64 -1.75
N PRO A 19 13.84 4.80 -1.69
CA PRO A 19 14.67 4.54 -2.85
C PRO A 19 13.83 3.85 -3.93
N ALA A 20 13.87 4.37 -5.15
CA ALA A 20 13.33 3.67 -6.31
C ALA A 20 14.08 2.35 -6.49
N LEU A 21 13.35 1.28 -6.78
CA LEU A 21 13.96 -0.01 -7.11
C LEU A 21 14.84 0.16 -8.37
N SER A 22 15.97 -0.54 -8.38
CA SER A 22 16.70 -0.76 -9.64
C SER A 22 15.84 -1.59 -10.59
N LEU A 23 16.13 -1.50 -11.88
CA LEU A 23 15.42 -2.30 -12.88
C LEU A 23 15.51 -3.80 -12.58
N ASP A 24 16.68 -4.28 -12.15
CA ASP A 24 16.89 -5.70 -11.86
C ASP A 24 16.13 -6.13 -10.60
N ALA A 25 16.14 -5.32 -9.53
CA ALA A 25 15.33 -5.60 -8.35
C ALA A 25 13.82 -5.61 -8.67
N ALA A 26 13.35 -4.69 -9.53
CA ALA A 26 11.96 -4.69 -10.00
C ALA A 26 11.62 -5.96 -10.81
N ARG A 27 12.51 -6.40 -11.70
CA ARG A 27 12.36 -7.65 -12.46
C ARG A 27 12.26 -8.86 -11.53
N GLU A 28 13.07 -8.93 -10.49
CA GLU A 28 13.02 -10.01 -9.49
C GLU A 28 11.69 -10.04 -8.74
N VAL A 29 11.19 -8.88 -8.30
CA VAL A 29 9.86 -8.78 -7.64
C VAL A 29 8.76 -9.32 -8.56
N VAL A 30 8.75 -8.90 -9.82
CA VAL A 30 7.77 -9.37 -10.82
C VAL A 30 7.91 -10.87 -11.08
N ALA A 31 9.14 -11.38 -11.17
CA ALA A 31 9.38 -12.82 -11.34
C ALA A 31 8.83 -13.64 -10.16
N ARG A 32 9.03 -13.18 -8.91
CA ARG A 32 8.46 -13.81 -7.71
C ARG A 32 6.92 -13.77 -7.73
N ALA A 33 6.33 -12.63 -8.06
CA ALA A 33 4.88 -12.49 -8.17
C ALA A 33 4.31 -13.44 -9.24
N ARG A 34 4.96 -13.55 -10.40
CA ARG A 34 4.57 -14.46 -11.48
C ARG A 34 4.66 -15.94 -11.07
N LYS A 35 5.67 -16.31 -10.27
CA LYS A 35 5.78 -17.67 -9.72
C LYS A 35 4.61 -17.95 -8.77
N ALA A 36 4.30 -17.03 -7.86
CA ALA A 36 3.20 -17.16 -6.90
C ALA A 36 1.80 -17.14 -7.56
N GLN A 37 1.66 -16.47 -8.71
CA GLN A 37 0.38 -16.32 -9.42
C GLN A 37 -0.27 -17.66 -9.76
N LYS A 38 0.50 -18.68 -10.13
CA LYS A 38 -0.04 -20.01 -10.46
C LYS A 38 -0.71 -20.67 -9.26
N ASP A 39 -0.07 -20.60 -8.10
CA ASP A 39 -0.60 -21.19 -6.87
C ASP A 39 -1.78 -20.38 -6.35
N TRP A 40 -1.74 -19.04 -6.49
CA TRP A 40 -2.89 -18.19 -6.21
C TRP A 40 -4.09 -18.52 -7.10
N ALA A 41 -3.89 -18.70 -8.41
CA ALA A 41 -4.95 -18.97 -9.36
C ALA A 41 -5.63 -20.33 -9.15
N ARG A 42 -4.90 -21.32 -8.64
CA ARG A 42 -5.44 -22.65 -8.31
C ARG A 42 -6.25 -22.69 -7.02
N ARG A 43 -6.17 -21.66 -6.17
CA ARG A 43 -6.94 -21.62 -4.92
C ARG A 43 -8.44 -21.54 -5.23
N PRO A 44 -9.28 -22.27 -4.47
CA PRO A 44 -10.73 -22.08 -4.49
C PRO A 44 -11.10 -20.61 -4.36
N MET A 45 -12.21 -20.20 -4.99
CA MET A 45 -12.67 -18.81 -4.90
C MET A 45 -12.91 -18.39 -3.46
N GLU A 46 -13.54 -19.25 -2.66
CA GLU A 46 -13.82 -18.97 -1.25
C GLU A 46 -12.54 -18.67 -0.47
N ASP A 47 -11.50 -19.49 -0.61
CA ASP A 47 -10.22 -19.25 0.06
C ASP A 47 -9.60 -17.90 -0.31
N ARG A 48 -9.74 -17.47 -1.57
CA ARG A 48 -9.25 -16.16 -2.02
C ARG A 48 -10.05 -15.03 -1.37
N VAL A 49 -11.37 -15.14 -1.32
CA VAL A 49 -12.26 -14.18 -0.64
C VAL A 49 -11.86 -14.07 0.84
N GLN A 50 -11.74 -15.20 1.53
CA GLN A 50 -11.37 -15.20 2.95
C GLN A 50 -10.00 -14.58 3.22
N LEU A 51 -9.00 -14.80 2.35
CA LEU A 51 -7.69 -14.17 2.48
C LEU A 51 -7.74 -12.66 2.25
N VAL A 52 -8.51 -12.20 1.26
CA VAL A 52 -8.69 -10.76 1.01
C VAL A 52 -9.43 -10.09 2.18
N LEU A 53 -10.52 -10.70 2.68
CA LEU A 53 -11.27 -10.17 3.83
C LEU A 53 -10.39 -10.07 5.09
N LYS A 54 -9.55 -11.07 5.35
CA LYS A 54 -8.55 -11.00 6.43
C LYS A 54 -7.56 -9.85 6.24
N GLY A 55 -7.13 -9.60 5.00
CA GLY A 55 -6.29 -8.46 4.66
C GLY A 55 -6.97 -7.13 4.95
N VAL A 56 -8.24 -6.97 4.56
CA VAL A 56 -9.05 -5.78 4.84
C VAL A 56 -9.22 -5.58 6.35
N ALA A 57 -9.56 -6.64 7.09
CA ALA A 57 -9.66 -6.56 8.56
C ALA A 57 -8.36 -6.07 9.20
N ARG A 58 -7.20 -6.60 8.75
CA ARG A 58 -5.90 -6.17 9.25
C ARG A 58 -5.56 -4.73 8.91
N LEU A 59 -5.96 -4.25 7.73
CA LEU A 59 -5.81 -2.84 7.36
C LEU A 59 -6.69 -1.93 8.25
N ASN A 60 -7.90 -2.36 8.57
CA ASN A 60 -8.81 -1.61 9.45
C ASN A 60 -8.28 -1.50 10.88
N GLU A 61 -7.55 -2.52 11.37
CA GLU A 61 -6.86 -2.46 12.67
C GLU A 61 -5.74 -1.39 12.72
N MET A 62 -5.30 -0.89 11.56
CA MET A 62 -4.25 0.13 11.43
C MET A 62 -4.80 1.51 11.02
N ALA A 63 -6.11 1.71 11.06
CA ALA A 63 -6.75 2.92 10.54
C ALA A 63 -6.29 4.20 11.26
N ASP A 64 -6.03 4.12 12.56
CA ASP A 64 -5.50 5.21 13.39
C ASP A 64 -4.10 5.67 12.97
N VAL A 65 -3.33 4.80 12.31
CA VAL A 65 -2.03 5.12 11.71
C VAL A 65 -2.18 5.55 10.26
N VAL A 66 -2.85 4.73 9.44
CA VAL A 66 -2.91 4.91 7.98
C VAL A 66 -3.68 6.19 7.59
N VAL A 67 -4.76 6.53 8.29
CA VAL A 67 -5.56 7.72 7.95
C VAL A 67 -4.78 9.01 8.16
N PRO A 68 -4.10 9.25 9.30
CA PRO A 68 -3.20 10.39 9.44
C PRO A 68 -2.07 10.40 8.40
N GLU A 69 -1.41 9.26 8.14
CA GLU A 69 -0.33 9.22 7.16
C GLU A 69 -0.78 9.63 5.76
N LEU A 70 -1.96 9.17 5.33
CA LEU A 70 -2.56 9.56 4.06
C LEU A 70 -2.89 11.06 4.03
N ALA A 71 -3.48 11.59 5.11
CA ALA A 71 -3.80 13.00 5.21
C ALA A 71 -2.55 13.89 5.05
N TRP A 72 -1.43 13.50 5.65
CA TRP A 72 -0.14 14.18 5.46
C TRP A 72 0.39 14.08 4.03
N GLN A 73 0.21 12.94 3.36
CA GLN A 73 0.71 12.73 2.00
C GLN A 73 -0.12 13.43 0.91
N MET A 74 -1.43 13.61 1.12
CA MET A 74 -2.35 14.15 0.09
C MET A 74 -3.07 15.45 0.48
N GLY A 75 -2.89 15.95 1.70
CA GLY A 75 -3.46 17.23 2.17
C GLY A 75 -4.96 17.19 2.47
N ARG A 76 -5.59 16.01 2.41
CA ARG A 76 -7.00 15.84 2.70
C ARG A 76 -7.21 15.77 4.22
N PRO A 77 -8.10 16.58 4.82
CA PRO A 77 -8.33 16.55 6.26
C PRO A 77 -8.77 15.17 6.75
N ILE A 78 -8.25 14.73 7.91
CA ILE A 78 -8.55 13.43 8.56
C ILE A 78 -10.06 13.19 8.70
N LYS A 79 -10.85 14.23 9.02
CA LYS A 79 -12.31 14.16 9.13
C LYS A 79 -13.02 13.73 7.83
N TYR A 80 -12.35 13.85 6.69
CA TYR A 80 -12.80 13.37 5.38
C TYR A 80 -12.13 12.06 4.96
N GLY A 81 -11.27 11.45 5.79
CA GLY A 81 -10.48 10.23 5.52
C GLY A 81 -11.27 8.95 5.19
N GLY A 82 -12.56 9.08 4.87
CA GLY A 82 -13.45 8.03 4.42
C GLY A 82 -13.15 7.45 3.02
N GLU A 83 -11.91 7.47 2.56
CA GLU A 83 -11.42 6.50 1.56
C GLU A 83 -11.19 5.13 2.20
N TYR A 84 -10.89 5.10 3.51
CA TYR A 84 -10.95 3.90 4.34
C TYR A 84 -12.32 3.85 5.02
N ARG A 85 -13.32 3.34 4.29
CA ARG A 85 -14.56 2.82 4.87
C ARG A 85 -14.47 1.31 4.59
N GLY A 86 -14.17 0.54 5.63
CA GLY A 86 -13.89 -0.90 5.56
C GLY A 86 -14.76 -1.68 4.59
#